data_AF-A0A2E6QG99-F1
#
_entry.id   AF-A0A2E6QG99-F1
#
_cell.length_a   1.000
_cell.length_b   1.000
_cell.length_c   1.000
_cell.angle_alpha   90.00
_cell.angle_beta   90.00
_cell.angle_gamma   90.00
#
_symmetry.space_group_name_H-M   'P 1'
#
loop_
_entity.id
_entity.type
_entity.pdbx_description
1 polymer ?
#
loop_
_entity_poly.entity_id
_entity_poly.type
_entity_poly.pdbx_seq_one_letter_code
_entity_poly.pdbx_strand_id
1 'polypeptide(L)'
;MNTISSLDRITRLYTLGPTGTNCEQAAQEWFRRAGRSGDVYLHDTLEDALEEMPVADDVALLGCAVYPELHTLVFANLDRLAIAGSFVVPTHHMVLAIAGDDAPATVATHPAPQKLAPPHLARLLVNSNARAAAVCAEGTADSCITTLPAAERHGLIVLRDFGPVPMDFTLHLPILAR
;
A
#
# COMPACT_ATOMS: atom_id res chain seq x y z
N MET A 1 -8.74 -30.47 11.35
CA MET A 1 -7.56 -29.58 11.50
C MET A 1 -7.40 -28.83 10.21
N ASN A 2 -7.66 -27.52 10.23
CA ASN A 2 -7.45 -26.66 9.07
C ASN A 2 -5.96 -26.53 8.81
N THR A 3 -5.57 -26.43 7.54
CA THR A 3 -4.16 -26.35 7.14
C THR A 3 -3.93 -25.01 6.46
N ILE A 4 -2.87 -24.31 6.87
CA ILE A 4 -2.42 -23.08 6.22
C ILE A 4 -1.48 -23.51 5.08
N SER A 5 -1.62 -22.90 3.90
CA SER A 5 -0.69 -23.16 2.80
C SER A 5 0.75 -22.75 3.20
N SER A 6 1.74 -23.27 2.48
CA SER A 6 3.12 -22.89 2.69
C SER A 6 3.48 -21.71 1.79
N LEU A 7 4.27 -20.77 2.32
CA LEU A 7 4.69 -19.55 1.60
C LEU A 7 5.49 -19.84 0.33
N ASP A 8 6.09 -21.01 0.20
CA ASP A 8 6.83 -21.46 -1.00
C ASP A 8 5.91 -21.74 -2.20
N ARG A 9 4.61 -21.90 -1.99
CA ARG A 9 3.64 -22.17 -3.07
C ARG A 9 3.03 -20.94 -3.72
N ILE A 10 3.17 -19.77 -3.10
CA ILE A 10 2.47 -18.56 -3.56
C ILE A 10 3.03 -18.09 -4.90
N THR A 11 2.13 -17.92 -5.86
CA THR A 11 2.39 -17.36 -7.19
C THR A 11 1.54 -16.12 -7.46
N ARG A 12 0.57 -15.81 -6.59
CA ARG A 12 -0.37 -14.69 -6.77
C ARG A 12 -0.49 -13.90 -5.47
N LEU A 13 -0.24 -12.59 -5.53
CA LEU A 13 -0.40 -11.68 -4.40
C LEU A 13 -1.52 -10.69 -4.67
N TYR A 14 -2.46 -10.58 -3.75
CA TYR A 14 -3.55 -9.60 -3.75
C TYR A 14 -3.19 -8.47 -2.79
N THR A 15 -3.25 -7.21 -3.23
CA THR A 15 -2.81 -6.08 -2.39
C THR A 15 -3.41 -4.74 -2.81
N LEU A 16 -3.09 -3.70 -2.02
CA LEU A 16 -3.54 -2.33 -2.21
C LEU A 16 -2.86 -1.66 -3.42
N GLY A 17 -3.67 -1.23 -4.36
CA GLY A 17 -3.31 -0.40 -5.50
C GLY A 17 -3.53 1.11 -5.27
N PRO A 18 -3.54 1.90 -6.35
CA PRO A 18 -3.26 1.53 -7.75
C PRO A 18 -1.75 1.32 -8.00
N THR A 19 -1.32 1.22 -9.25
CA THR A 19 0.11 1.12 -9.62
C THR A 19 0.94 2.28 -9.04
N GLY A 20 2.13 1.95 -8.52
CA GLY A 20 3.09 2.86 -7.90
C GLY A 20 2.95 2.99 -6.38
N THR A 21 2.17 2.11 -5.72
CA THR A 21 2.10 2.06 -4.26
C THR A 21 3.28 1.32 -3.66
N ASN A 22 3.55 1.60 -2.38
CA ASN A 22 4.52 0.83 -1.59
C ASN A 22 4.10 -0.65 -1.45
N CYS A 23 2.80 -0.94 -1.50
CA CYS A 23 2.29 -2.32 -1.44
C CYS A 23 2.61 -3.10 -2.72
N GLU A 24 2.42 -2.50 -3.90
CA GLU A 24 2.83 -3.11 -5.17
C GLU A 24 4.35 -3.37 -5.19
N GLN A 25 5.15 -2.38 -4.79
CA GLN A 25 6.61 -2.53 -4.67
C GLN A 25 6.99 -3.68 -3.73
N ALA A 26 6.35 -3.78 -2.57
CA ALA A 26 6.61 -4.84 -1.60
C ALA A 26 6.25 -6.23 -2.15
N ALA A 27 5.15 -6.35 -2.89
CA ALA A 27 4.74 -7.59 -3.54
C ALA A 27 5.77 -8.05 -4.59
N GLN A 28 6.23 -7.13 -5.43
CA GLN A 28 7.28 -7.39 -6.42
C GLN A 28 8.61 -7.78 -5.75
N GLU A 29 9.00 -7.07 -4.70
CA GLU A 29 10.21 -7.34 -3.93
C GLU A 29 10.15 -8.71 -3.23
N TRP A 30 8.97 -9.12 -2.76
CA TRP A 30 8.78 -10.44 -2.17
C TRP A 30 9.07 -11.56 -3.17
N PHE A 31 8.48 -11.50 -4.37
CA PHE A 31 8.76 -12.45 -5.44
C PHE A 31 10.24 -12.47 -5.84
N ARG A 32 10.84 -11.27 -5.98
CA ARG A 32 12.27 -11.12 -6.30
C ARG A 32 13.17 -11.79 -5.26
N ARG A 33 12.92 -11.56 -3.96
CA ARG A 33 13.68 -12.19 -2.86
C ARG A 33 13.53 -13.70 -2.81
N ALA A 34 12.34 -14.19 -3.16
CA ALA A 34 12.07 -15.62 -3.25
C ALA A 34 12.62 -16.27 -4.54
N GLY A 35 13.23 -15.51 -5.45
CA GLY A 35 13.81 -16.02 -6.70
C GLY A 35 12.77 -16.62 -7.65
N ARG A 36 11.52 -16.14 -7.60
CA ARG A 36 10.40 -16.64 -8.41
C ARG A 36 9.63 -15.51 -9.07
N SER A 37 8.91 -15.85 -10.13
CA SER A 37 7.92 -14.96 -10.74
C SER A 37 6.55 -15.17 -10.10
N GLY A 38 5.68 -14.17 -10.20
CA GLY A 38 4.29 -14.27 -9.79
C GLY A 38 3.51 -13.01 -10.16
N ASP A 39 2.20 -13.11 -10.02
CA ASP A 39 1.25 -12.07 -10.40
C ASP A 39 0.88 -11.22 -9.18
N VAL A 40 0.74 -9.91 -9.40
CA VAL A 40 0.29 -8.95 -8.39
C VAL A 40 -1.04 -8.36 -8.82
N TYR A 41 -2.09 -8.61 -8.04
CA TYR A 41 -3.44 -8.09 -8.24
C TYR A 41 -3.65 -6.89 -7.33
N LEU A 42 -4.00 -5.75 -7.92
CA LEU A 42 -4.13 -4.47 -7.25
C LEU A 42 -5.60 -4.10 -7.10
N HIS A 43 -6.00 -3.72 -5.89
CA HIS A 43 -7.37 -3.35 -5.55
C HIS A 43 -7.42 -2.00 -4.84
N ASP A 44 -8.60 -1.37 -4.81
CA ASP A 44 -8.77 -0.05 -4.20
C ASP A 44 -8.60 -0.06 -2.68
N THR A 45 -8.93 -1.18 -2.03
CA THR A 45 -8.73 -1.43 -0.59
C THR A 45 -8.21 -2.85 -0.33
N LEU A 46 -7.69 -3.13 0.87
CA LEU A 46 -7.31 -4.50 1.24
C LEU A 46 -8.53 -5.39 1.47
N GLU A 47 -9.66 -4.79 1.83
CA GLU A 47 -10.94 -5.45 1.98
C GLU A 47 -11.45 -5.96 0.62
N ASP A 48 -11.40 -5.13 -0.42
CA ASP A 48 -11.75 -5.54 -1.78
C ASP A 48 -10.80 -6.64 -2.28
N ALA A 49 -9.50 -6.50 -2.01
CA ALA A 49 -8.50 -7.51 -2.34
C ALA A 49 -8.81 -8.86 -1.68
N LEU A 50 -9.28 -8.87 -0.43
CA LEU A 50 -9.67 -10.09 0.28
C LEU A 50 -10.94 -10.71 -0.30
N GLU A 51 -11.95 -9.92 -0.62
CA GLU A 51 -13.21 -10.42 -1.18
C GLU A 51 -13.03 -11.01 -2.58
N GLU A 52 -12.10 -10.47 -3.39
CA GLU A 52 -11.77 -11.02 -4.71
C GLU A 52 -10.73 -12.15 -4.68
N MET A 53 -9.99 -12.30 -3.58
CA MET A 53 -8.98 -13.35 -3.45
C MET A 53 -9.65 -14.74 -3.35
N PRO A 54 -9.33 -15.69 -4.25
CA PRO A 54 -9.91 -17.02 -4.19
C PRO A 54 -9.36 -17.81 -2.99
N VAL A 55 -10.12 -18.79 -2.51
CA VAL A 55 -9.62 -19.76 -1.53
C VAL A 55 -8.75 -20.79 -2.27
N ALA A 56 -7.44 -20.56 -2.32
CA ALA A 56 -6.49 -21.42 -3.02
C ALA A 56 -5.13 -21.48 -2.29
N ASP A 57 -4.33 -22.50 -2.58
CA ASP A 57 -3.06 -22.74 -1.87
C ASP A 57 -1.85 -21.97 -2.45
N ASP A 58 -2.06 -21.22 -3.53
CA ASP A 58 -1.05 -20.45 -4.25
C ASP A 58 -1.29 -18.93 -4.19
N VAL A 59 -2.22 -18.47 -3.35
CA VAL A 59 -2.54 -17.05 -3.18
C VAL A 59 -2.22 -16.54 -1.78
N ALA A 60 -1.86 -15.27 -1.68
CA ALA A 60 -1.80 -14.55 -0.40
C ALA A 60 -2.32 -13.12 -0.53
N LEU A 61 -2.89 -12.61 0.55
CA LEU A 61 -3.14 -11.19 0.72
C LEU A 61 -1.89 -10.55 1.32
N LEU A 62 -1.40 -9.47 0.72
CA LEU A 62 -0.28 -8.68 1.23
C LEU A 62 -0.79 -7.36 1.80
N GLY A 63 -0.52 -7.10 3.07
CA GLY A 63 -0.92 -5.88 3.77
C GLY A 63 0.25 -5.11 4.34
N CYS A 64 0.21 -3.78 4.29
CA CYS A 64 1.18 -2.93 4.98
C CYS A 64 0.84 -2.87 6.48
N ALA A 65 1.82 -3.05 7.37
CA ALA A 65 1.59 -3.10 8.81
C ALA A 65 0.95 -1.82 9.40
N VAL A 66 1.10 -0.68 8.71
CA VAL A 66 0.49 0.60 9.08
C VAL A 66 -0.77 0.94 8.28
N TYR A 67 -1.34 -0.04 7.57
CA TYR A 67 -2.67 0.14 6.96
C TYR A 67 -3.71 0.37 8.08
N PRO A 68 -4.52 1.45 8.03
CA PRO A 68 -5.36 1.87 9.15
C PRO A 68 -6.26 0.75 9.70
N GLU A 69 -6.89 0.00 8.79
CA GLU A 69 -7.86 -1.03 9.13
C GLU A 69 -7.27 -2.45 9.13
N LEU A 70 -5.94 -2.61 9.16
CA LEU A 70 -5.33 -3.94 9.13
C LEU A 70 -5.77 -4.78 10.34
N HIS A 71 -5.87 -4.15 11.51
CA HIS A 71 -6.34 -4.81 12.72
C HIS A 71 -7.79 -5.33 12.55
N THR A 72 -8.69 -4.49 12.03
CA THR A 72 -10.07 -4.88 11.72
C THR A 72 -10.11 -6.04 10.73
N LEU A 73 -9.36 -5.96 9.64
CA LEU A 73 -9.28 -7.00 8.61
C LEU A 73 -8.81 -8.33 9.19
N VAL A 74 -7.78 -8.33 10.04
CA VAL A 74 -7.26 -9.55 10.67
C VAL A 74 -8.27 -10.17 11.62
N PHE A 75 -8.80 -9.39 12.58
CA PHE A 75 -9.68 -9.92 13.62
C PHE A 75 -11.06 -10.34 13.10
N ALA A 76 -11.53 -9.73 12.02
CA ALA A 76 -12.79 -10.10 11.37
C ALA A 76 -12.70 -11.40 10.54
N ASN A 77 -11.48 -11.90 10.26
CA ASN A 77 -11.26 -13.00 9.32
C ASN A 77 -10.40 -14.13 9.91
N LEU A 78 -10.42 -14.34 11.24
CA LEU A 78 -9.61 -15.37 11.91
C LEU A 78 -9.92 -16.81 11.49
N ASP A 79 -11.11 -17.05 10.93
CA ASP A 79 -11.55 -18.33 10.37
C ASP A 79 -11.23 -18.47 8.87
N ARG A 80 -10.93 -17.36 8.18
CA ARG A 80 -10.63 -17.30 6.74
C ARG A 80 -9.15 -17.15 6.43
N LEU A 81 -8.41 -16.42 7.26
CA LEU A 81 -7.02 -16.02 7.03
C LEU A 81 -6.13 -16.33 8.22
N ALA A 82 -4.86 -16.60 7.92
CA ALA A 82 -3.79 -16.64 8.91
C ALA A 82 -2.59 -15.81 8.45
N ILE A 83 -2.04 -14.99 9.34
CA ILE A 83 -0.73 -14.35 9.10
C ILE A 83 0.32 -15.47 9.08
N ALA A 84 0.96 -15.66 7.93
CA ALA A 84 1.93 -16.72 7.71
C ALA A 84 3.38 -16.21 7.66
N GLY A 85 3.57 -14.90 7.50
CA GLY A 85 4.88 -14.27 7.52
C GLY A 85 4.82 -12.75 7.42
N SER A 86 5.95 -12.12 7.67
CA SER A 86 6.16 -10.70 7.42
C SER A 86 7.58 -10.44 6.97
N PHE A 87 7.80 -9.28 6.37
CA PHE A 87 9.11 -8.86 5.89
C PHE A 87 9.19 -7.33 5.79
N VAL A 88 10.39 -6.82 6.07
CA VAL A 88 10.68 -5.38 5.97
C VAL A 88 11.30 -5.07 4.62
N VAL A 89 10.75 -4.05 3.94
CA VAL A 89 11.34 -3.43 2.76
C VAL A 89 11.31 -1.91 2.91
N PRO A 90 12.34 -1.19 2.41
CA PRO A 90 12.24 0.26 2.26
C PRO A 90 11.09 0.59 1.31
N THR A 91 10.22 1.53 1.71
CA THR A 91 9.21 2.09 0.80
C THR A 91 9.87 2.87 -0.34
N HIS A 92 9.09 3.30 -1.32
CA HIS A 92 9.48 4.46 -2.11
C HIS A 92 9.77 5.66 -1.21
N HIS A 93 10.57 6.60 -1.71
CA HIS A 93 10.77 7.89 -1.05
C HIS A 93 9.41 8.55 -0.84
N MET A 94 9.13 8.92 0.40
CA MET A 94 7.94 9.70 0.74
C MET A 94 8.26 11.17 0.53
N VAL A 95 7.38 11.90 -0.15
CA VAL A 95 7.62 13.30 -0.52
C VAL A 95 6.42 14.17 -0.21
N LEU A 96 6.68 15.44 0.10
CA LEU A 96 5.72 16.53 -0.03
C LEU A 96 5.91 17.14 -1.42
N ALA A 97 4.86 17.13 -2.23
CA ALA A 97 4.88 17.65 -3.60
C ALA A 97 3.71 18.60 -3.86
N ILE A 98 3.84 19.46 -4.87
CA ILE A 98 2.87 20.50 -5.23
C ILE A 98 2.67 20.55 -6.76
N ALA A 99 1.48 20.96 -7.21
CA ALA A 99 1.15 21.05 -8.64
C ALA A 99 1.47 22.42 -9.29
N GLY A 100 1.87 23.43 -8.50
CA GLY A 100 2.17 24.78 -8.97
C GLY A 100 3.10 25.55 -8.03
N ASP A 101 3.22 26.86 -8.23
CA ASP A 101 4.21 27.71 -7.54
C ASP A 101 3.65 28.46 -6.32
N ASP A 102 2.33 28.43 -6.10
CA ASP A 102 1.67 29.12 -5.00
C ASP A 102 1.90 28.40 -3.65
N ALA A 103 1.85 29.15 -2.55
CA ALA A 103 1.91 28.55 -1.23
C ALA A 103 0.66 27.66 -0.99
N PRO A 104 0.83 26.35 -0.67
CA PRO A 104 -0.30 25.46 -0.55
C PRO A 104 -1.12 25.79 0.70
N ALA A 105 -2.45 25.67 0.62
CA ALA A 105 -3.34 25.74 1.77
C ALA A 105 -3.85 24.34 2.18
N THR A 106 -3.91 23.42 1.22
CA THR A 106 -4.41 22.05 1.39
C THR A 106 -3.35 21.00 1.05
N VAL A 107 -3.46 19.83 1.68
CA VAL A 107 -2.57 18.68 1.46
C VAL A 107 -3.36 17.38 1.42
N ALA A 108 -3.31 16.71 0.26
CA ALA A 108 -3.84 15.36 0.11
C ALA A 108 -2.88 14.33 0.73
N THR A 109 -3.38 13.37 1.50
CA THR A 109 -2.54 12.34 2.11
C THR A 109 -3.34 11.07 2.41
N HIS A 110 -2.69 9.92 2.31
CA HIS A 110 -3.18 8.70 2.95
C HIS A 110 -3.16 8.85 4.49
N PRO A 111 -4.06 8.20 5.25
CA PRO A 111 -4.08 8.31 6.70
C PRO A 111 -2.78 7.86 7.37
N ALA A 112 -2.07 6.86 6.84
CA ALA A 112 -0.84 6.35 7.47
C ALA A 112 0.30 7.39 7.52
N PRO A 113 0.70 8.05 6.40
CA PRO A 113 1.74 9.08 6.43
C PRO A 113 1.24 10.49 6.75
N GLN A 114 -0.02 10.66 7.20
CA GLN A 114 -0.63 11.99 7.38
C GLN A 114 0.14 12.95 8.31
N LYS A 115 1.03 12.42 9.16
CA LYS A 115 1.86 13.23 10.07
C LYS A 115 3.10 13.82 9.40
N LEU A 116 3.43 13.41 8.18
CA LEU A 116 4.44 14.09 7.34
C LEU A 116 3.92 15.42 6.80
N ALA A 117 2.60 15.57 6.69
CA ALA A 117 1.98 16.81 6.24
C ALA A 117 2.22 17.96 7.25
N PRO A 118 2.62 19.15 6.78
CA PRO A 118 2.77 20.32 7.64
C PRO A 118 1.47 20.62 8.42
N PRO A 119 1.56 20.95 9.72
CA PRO A 119 0.38 21.03 10.60
C PRO A 119 -0.55 22.21 10.29
N HIS A 120 -0.07 23.22 9.56
CA HIS A 120 -0.87 24.40 9.17
C HIS A 120 -1.69 24.18 7.90
N LEU A 121 -1.46 23.10 7.17
CA LEU A 121 -2.22 22.77 5.96
C LEU A 121 -3.49 21.98 6.31
N ALA A 122 -4.60 22.34 5.66
CA ALA A 122 -5.84 21.57 5.75
C ALA A 122 -5.68 20.22 5.03
N ARG A 123 -6.03 19.13 5.71
CA ARG A 123 -5.81 17.77 5.20
C ARG A 123 -7.00 17.26 4.41
N LEU A 124 -6.74 16.72 3.23
CA LEU A 124 -7.66 15.90 2.45
C LEU A 124 -7.22 14.44 2.55
N LEU A 125 -8.01 13.58 3.20
CA LEU A 125 -7.68 12.16 3.31
C LEU A 125 -8.13 11.40 2.06
N VAL A 126 -7.24 10.54 1.54
CA VAL A 126 -7.48 9.68 0.37
C VAL A 126 -6.96 8.27 0.61
N ASN A 127 -7.39 7.30 -0.19
CA ASN A 127 -7.15 5.87 0.09
C ASN A 127 -5.75 5.36 -0.32
N SER A 128 -4.91 6.17 -0.98
CA SER A 128 -3.53 5.78 -1.28
C SER A 128 -2.62 6.98 -1.53
N ASN A 129 -1.30 6.77 -1.39
CA ASN A 129 -0.30 7.78 -1.74
C ASN A 129 -0.38 8.15 -3.23
N ALA A 130 -0.59 7.17 -4.11
CA ALA A 130 -0.74 7.41 -5.54
C ALA A 130 -2.00 8.25 -5.85
N ARG A 131 -3.13 7.98 -5.16
CA ARG A 131 -4.32 8.83 -5.29
C ARG A 131 -4.07 10.26 -4.78
N ALA A 132 -3.25 10.43 -3.75
CA ALA A 132 -2.87 11.76 -3.26
C ALA A 132 -2.14 12.61 -4.33
N ALA A 133 -1.25 11.99 -5.11
CA ALA A 133 -0.62 12.66 -6.25
C ALA A 133 -1.63 13.02 -7.34
N ALA A 134 -2.52 12.08 -7.68
CA ALA A 134 -3.54 12.31 -8.71
C ALA A 134 -4.47 13.48 -8.37
N VAL A 135 -5.03 13.52 -7.14
CA VAL A 135 -5.92 14.62 -6.74
C VAL A 135 -5.21 15.97 -6.62
N CYS A 136 -3.90 15.95 -6.33
CA CYS A 136 -3.07 17.16 -6.35
C CYS A 136 -2.88 17.66 -7.79
N ALA A 137 -2.56 16.77 -8.72
CA ALA A 137 -2.44 17.10 -10.15
C ALA A 137 -3.77 17.57 -10.77
N GLU A 138 -4.90 17.02 -10.29
CA GLU A 138 -6.26 17.43 -10.67
C GLU A 138 -6.66 18.80 -10.09
N GLY A 139 -5.85 19.41 -9.20
CA GLY A 139 -6.15 20.68 -8.53
C GLY A 139 -7.19 20.58 -7.42
N THR A 140 -7.53 19.36 -6.97
CA THR A 140 -8.45 19.14 -5.83
C THR A 140 -7.75 19.40 -4.49
N ALA A 141 -6.43 19.28 -4.45
CA ALA A 141 -5.57 19.73 -3.36
C ALA A 141 -4.36 20.46 -3.91
N ASP A 142 -3.85 21.44 -3.19
CA ASP A 142 -2.71 22.26 -3.63
C ASP A 142 -1.43 21.43 -3.60
N SER A 143 -1.26 20.63 -2.55
CA SER A 143 -0.10 19.75 -2.32
C SER A 143 -0.52 18.33 -1.95
N CYS A 144 0.44 17.41 -1.91
CA CYS A 144 0.23 16.06 -1.43
C CYS A 144 1.43 15.47 -0.68
N ILE A 145 1.15 14.57 0.26
CA ILE A 145 2.10 13.58 0.74
C ILE A 145 1.93 12.32 -0.10
N THR A 146 2.96 11.98 -0.87
CA THR A 146 2.92 10.89 -1.86
C THR A 146 4.26 10.16 -1.97
N THR A 147 4.36 9.18 -2.87
CA THR A 147 5.62 8.52 -3.24
C THR A 147 6.31 9.29 -4.36
N LEU A 148 7.65 9.30 -4.38
CA LEU A 148 8.42 9.96 -5.45
C LEU A 148 7.99 9.51 -6.87
N PRO A 149 7.82 8.21 -7.17
CA PRO A 149 7.35 7.80 -8.50
C PRO A 149 5.95 8.31 -8.86
N ALA A 150 5.07 8.51 -7.87
CA ALA A 150 3.74 9.07 -8.12
C ALA A 150 3.81 10.58 -8.37
N ALA A 151 4.64 11.30 -7.63
CA ALA A 151 4.91 12.72 -7.88
C ALA A 151 5.49 12.94 -9.29
N GLU A 152 6.50 12.15 -9.68
CA GLU A 152 7.14 12.23 -11.00
C GLU A 152 6.16 11.92 -12.14
N ARG A 153 5.33 10.89 -11.99
CA ARG A 153 4.31 10.50 -12.98
C ARG A 153 3.32 11.63 -13.28
N HIS A 154 3.02 12.44 -12.28
CA HIS A 154 2.08 13.56 -12.37
C HIS A 154 2.78 14.91 -12.62
N GLY A 155 4.11 14.93 -12.78
CA GLY A 155 4.88 16.16 -13.00
C GLY A 155 4.83 17.14 -11.81
N LEU A 156 4.64 16.64 -10.59
CA LEU A 156 4.57 17.47 -9.39
C LEU A 156 5.97 17.93 -8.95
N ILE A 157 6.06 19.14 -8.40
CA ILE A 157 7.29 19.70 -7.85
C ILE A 157 7.48 19.17 -6.42
N VAL A 158 8.60 18.50 -6.17
CA VAL A 158 8.94 18.01 -4.82
C VAL A 158 9.46 19.17 -3.97
N LEU A 159 8.72 19.52 -2.92
CA LEU A 159 9.10 20.54 -1.93
C LEU A 159 10.00 19.96 -0.83
N ARG A 160 9.77 18.68 -0.48
CA ARG A 160 10.56 17.98 0.53
C ARG A 160 10.57 16.49 0.28
N ASP A 161 11.75 15.89 0.31
CA ASP A 161 11.95 14.45 0.35
C ASP A 161 12.18 14.00 1.80
N PHE A 162 11.37 13.06 2.28
CA PHE A 162 11.50 12.46 3.61
C PHE A 162 12.31 11.16 3.58
N GLY A 163 12.69 10.68 2.40
CA GLY A 163 13.38 9.43 2.18
C GLY A 163 12.45 8.22 2.26
N PRO A 164 13.03 7.01 2.05
CA PRO A 164 12.30 5.77 2.22
C PRO A 164 12.14 5.43 3.70
N VAL A 165 11.02 4.82 4.07
CA VAL A 165 10.76 4.32 5.42
C VAL A 165 10.94 2.80 5.42
N PRO A 166 11.73 2.21 6.31
CA PRO A 166 11.70 0.77 6.54
C PRO A 166 10.30 0.38 7.01
N MET A 167 9.57 -0.36 6.18
CA MET A 167 8.17 -0.69 6.43
C MET A 167 7.96 -2.20 6.45
N ASP A 168 7.20 -2.66 7.44
CA ASP A 168 6.81 -4.06 7.55
C ASP A 168 5.57 -4.36 6.70
N PHE A 169 5.62 -5.49 6.01
CA PHE A 169 4.52 -6.00 5.19
C PHE A 169 4.21 -7.42 5.63
N THR A 170 2.93 -7.72 5.75
CA THR A 170 2.37 -8.97 6.25
C THR A 170 1.78 -9.79 5.12
N LEU A 171 1.96 -11.10 5.16
CA LEU A 171 1.38 -12.06 4.23
C LEU A 171 0.33 -12.89 4.97
N HIS A 172 -0.89 -12.87 4.44
CA HIS A 172 -2.03 -13.58 4.99
C HIS A 172 -2.43 -14.67 4.00
N LEU A 173 -2.44 -15.91 4.48
CA LEU A 173 -2.80 -17.07 3.67
C LEU A 173 -4.23 -17.50 3.98
N PRO A 174 -5.00 -17.96 2.98
CA PRO A 174 -6.31 -18.54 3.21
C PRO A 174 -6.18 -19.83 4.05
N ILE A 175 -7.12 -20.00 4.96
CA ILE A 175 -7.28 -21.22 5.74
C ILE A 175 -8.05 -22.22 4.88
N LEU A 176 -7.40 -23.32 4.50
CA LEU A 176 -8.00 -24.33 3.64
C LEU A 176 -8.78 -25.34 4.47
N ALA A 177 -10.08 -25.50 4.15
CA ALA A 177 -10.87 -26.63 4.61
C ALA A 177 -10.36 -27.92 3.93
N ARG A 178 -10.29 -29.01 4.69
CA ARG A 178 -9.97 -30.34 4.15
C ARG A 178 -11.18 -30.97 3.48
#